data_AF-A0A7C5RC62-F1
#
_entry.id   AF-A0A7C5RC62-F1
#
_cell.length_a   1.000
_cell.length_b   1.000
_cell.length_c   1.000
_cell.angle_alpha   90.00
_cell.angle_beta   90.00
_cell.angle_gamma   90.00
#
_symmetry.space_group_name_H-M   'P 1'
#
loop_
_entity.id
_entity.type
_entity.pdbx_description
1 polymer ?
#
loop_
_entity_poly.entity_id
_entity_poly.type
_entity_poly.pdbx_seq_one_letter_code
_entity_poly.pdbx_strand_id
1 'polypeptide(L)'
;MDRVRPQLEGSGGSRTLILVVDEDDDIGRKTGWKTPILGRDKNFLAAKDLLLSDPEEADANAMFAAVKLYDELSKSLDGPCELATVAGKPGGGLDSDRKLAQEIDEVLSEFPADQCIVITDGPLTDSVNAIITSRVKVLSVRKLVVKQSPSIETTWILLGKYLRTALFEFEYSRVILGIPGALAIIIGLLLQYNLLSPPILLVLFGAVLAVRGFGIDTAVVSFFRRVWTIPYRPALTQLRIYVGFSSALLMVAAIFAGINGITAFVSANFPNAPPFPEDPAFWIQRAGPLAGAFLLSSVD
;
A
#
# COMPACT_ATOMS: atom_id res chain seq x y z
N MET A 1 -61.61 16.86 10.49
CA MET A 1 -61.73 15.43 10.87
C MET A 1 -60.32 14.89 11.02
N ASP A 2 -59.67 15.26 12.13
CA ASP A 2 -58.35 14.74 12.49
C ASP A 2 -58.54 13.46 13.28
N ARG A 3 -58.12 12.33 12.71
CA ARG A 3 -58.07 11.06 13.44
C ARG A 3 -56.79 11.03 14.25
N VAL A 4 -56.97 11.35 15.53
CA VAL A 4 -56.06 11.10 16.65
C VAL A 4 -55.52 9.67 16.55
N ARG A 5 -54.19 9.52 16.44
CA ARG A 5 -53.51 8.23 16.62
C ARG A 5 -53.51 7.90 18.11
N PRO A 6 -53.80 6.64 18.51
CA PRO A 6 -53.82 6.28 19.92
C PRO A 6 -52.38 6.29 20.47
N GLN A 7 -52.19 7.05 21.54
CA GLN A 7 -51.00 7.01 22.39
C GLN A 7 -50.95 5.64 23.07
N LEU A 8 -49.91 4.86 22.78
CA LEU A 8 -49.52 3.70 23.57
C LEU A 8 -48.35 4.12 24.46
N GLU A 9 -48.66 4.47 25.70
CA GLU A 9 -47.69 4.60 26.78
C GLU A 9 -47.14 3.21 27.15
N GLY A 10 -45.81 3.06 27.18
CA GLY A 10 -45.15 1.83 27.64
C GLY A 10 -43.62 1.82 27.42
N SER A 11 -42.87 2.25 28.45
CA SER A 11 -41.40 2.26 28.63
C SER A 11 -40.59 3.32 27.84
N GLY A 12 -39.88 4.19 28.59
CA GLY A 12 -39.23 5.42 28.13
C GLY A 12 -37.85 5.25 27.49
N GLY A 13 -37.70 4.29 26.57
CA GLY A 13 -36.48 4.11 25.77
C GLY A 13 -36.81 3.96 24.29
N SER A 14 -35.94 4.47 23.41
CA SER A 14 -36.09 4.31 21.96
C SER A 14 -35.99 2.84 21.56
N ARG A 15 -36.93 2.36 20.73
CA ARG A 15 -36.95 0.97 20.27
C ARG A 15 -35.81 0.76 19.26
N THR A 16 -34.89 -0.13 19.58
CA THR A 16 -33.67 -0.34 18.78
C THR A 16 -33.70 -1.69 18.08
N LEU A 17 -33.66 -1.66 16.75
CA LEU A 17 -33.57 -2.86 15.92
C LEU A 17 -32.11 -3.12 15.53
N ILE A 18 -31.60 -4.31 15.82
CA ILE A 18 -30.35 -4.78 15.22
C ILE A 18 -30.74 -5.54 13.95
N LEU A 19 -30.23 -5.08 12.81
CA LEU A 19 -30.58 -5.62 11.49
C LEU A 19 -29.34 -6.21 10.83
N VAL A 20 -29.38 -7.50 10.54
CA VAL A 20 -28.40 -8.17 9.67
C VAL A 20 -28.98 -8.25 8.26
N VAL A 21 -28.16 -7.98 7.25
CA VAL A 21 -28.57 -7.97 5.85
C VAL A 21 -27.71 -8.96 5.08
N ASP A 22 -28.35 -9.95 4.49
CA ASP A 22 -27.79 -10.94 3.55
C ASP A 22 -28.30 -10.57 2.14
N GLU A 23 -27.45 -10.04 1.25
CA GLU A 23 -27.92 -9.48 -0.03
C GLU A 23 -28.31 -10.56 -1.08
N ASP A 24 -27.77 -11.78 -0.99
CA ASP A 24 -27.92 -12.85 -1.99
C ASP A 24 -28.59 -14.15 -1.48
N ASP A 25 -29.17 -14.11 -0.28
CA ASP A 25 -29.98 -15.18 0.32
C ASP A 25 -29.17 -16.44 0.60
N ASP A 26 -27.93 -16.28 1.05
CA ASP A 26 -27.04 -17.39 1.40
C ASP A 26 -27.60 -18.21 2.57
N ILE A 27 -28.22 -17.53 3.54
CA ILE A 27 -28.96 -18.18 4.63
C ILE A 27 -30.07 -19.08 4.05
N GLY A 28 -31.00 -18.53 3.27
CA GLY A 28 -32.13 -19.29 2.75
C GLY A 28 -31.71 -20.41 1.80
N ARG A 29 -30.71 -20.14 0.94
CA ARG A 29 -30.22 -21.08 -0.07
C ARG A 29 -29.46 -22.26 0.53
N LYS A 30 -28.59 -22.02 1.52
CA LYS A 30 -27.71 -23.06 2.07
C LYS A 30 -28.35 -23.82 3.22
N THR A 31 -29.25 -23.20 3.97
CA THR A 31 -29.81 -23.79 5.20
C THR A 31 -31.32 -24.09 5.14
N GLY A 32 -32.06 -23.46 4.21
CA GLY A 32 -33.52 -23.59 4.12
C GLY A 32 -34.29 -22.78 5.17
N TRP A 33 -33.62 -21.95 5.97
CA TRP A 33 -34.28 -20.99 6.85
C TRP A 33 -35.05 -19.95 6.01
N LYS A 34 -36.26 -19.59 6.45
CA LYS A 34 -37.07 -18.55 5.80
C LYS A 34 -36.78 -17.20 6.44
N THR A 35 -36.42 -16.22 5.61
CA THR A 35 -36.31 -14.82 5.98
C THR A 35 -37.67 -14.10 5.83
N PRO A 36 -37.96 -13.07 6.64
CA PRO A 36 -37.13 -12.50 7.70
C PRO A 36 -37.09 -13.38 8.97
N ILE A 37 -35.92 -13.44 9.63
CA ILE A 37 -35.72 -14.19 10.87
C ILE A 37 -35.74 -13.22 12.05
N LEU A 38 -36.85 -13.19 12.79
CA LEU A 38 -36.96 -12.38 14.02
C LEU A 38 -36.62 -13.19 15.28
N GLY A 39 -35.90 -12.54 16.20
CA GLY A 39 -35.57 -13.06 17.52
C GLY A 39 -34.14 -13.56 17.65
N ARG A 40 -33.56 -13.32 18.82
CA ARG A 40 -32.16 -13.67 19.14
C ARG A 40 -31.84 -15.16 18.95
N ASP A 41 -32.69 -16.04 19.47
CA ASP A 41 -32.42 -17.49 19.45
C ASP A 41 -32.57 -18.10 18.06
N LYS A 42 -33.55 -17.64 17.27
CA LYS A 42 -33.71 -18.08 15.88
C LYS A 42 -32.51 -17.66 15.04
N ASN A 43 -32.03 -16.42 15.22
CA ASN A 43 -30.83 -15.93 14.54
C ASN A 43 -29.57 -16.71 14.94
N PHE A 44 -29.42 -17.06 16.22
CA PHE A 44 -28.31 -17.91 16.68
C PHE A 44 -28.35 -19.30 16.04
N LEU A 45 -29.53 -19.92 15.96
CA LEU A 45 -29.70 -21.23 15.33
C LEU A 45 -29.45 -21.18 13.82
N ALA A 46 -29.99 -20.18 13.13
CA ALA A 46 -29.76 -19.99 11.70
C ALA A 46 -28.27 -19.75 11.38
N ALA A 47 -27.58 -18.92 12.16
CA ALA A 47 -26.14 -18.68 12.01
C ALA A 47 -25.32 -19.96 12.23
N LYS A 48 -25.69 -20.76 13.23
CA LYS A 48 -25.05 -22.06 13.51
C LYS A 48 -25.28 -23.04 12.37
N ASP A 49 -26.50 -23.15 11.86
CA ASP A 49 -26.82 -24.05 10.75
C ASP A 49 -26.12 -23.59 9.45
N LEU A 50 -25.95 -22.28 9.25
CA LEU A 50 -25.21 -21.71 8.13
C LEU A 50 -23.72 -22.09 8.18
N LEU A 51 -23.05 -21.94 9.32
CA LEU A 51 -21.65 -22.39 9.46
C LEU A 51 -21.50 -23.92 9.38
N LEU A 52 -22.50 -24.69 9.79
CA LEU A 52 -22.48 -26.14 9.65
C LEU A 52 -22.63 -26.56 8.18
N SER A 53 -23.37 -25.79 7.38
CA SER A 53 -23.51 -26.02 5.94
C SER A 53 -22.31 -25.50 5.15
N ASP A 54 -21.81 -24.33 5.50
CA ASP A 54 -20.69 -23.66 4.85
C ASP A 54 -19.85 -22.89 5.88
N PRO A 55 -18.76 -23.50 6.38
CA PRO A 55 -17.89 -22.88 7.38
C PRO A 55 -17.21 -21.59 6.90
N GLU A 56 -17.13 -21.37 5.59
CA GLU A 56 -16.48 -20.19 5.01
C GLU A 56 -17.44 -19.01 4.83
N GLU A 57 -18.73 -19.18 5.18
CA GLU A 57 -19.72 -18.14 5.00
C GLU A 57 -19.47 -16.92 5.92
N ALA A 58 -19.40 -15.74 5.30
CA ALA A 58 -19.17 -14.49 6.00
C ALA A 58 -20.44 -13.96 6.69
N ASP A 59 -21.62 -14.19 6.10
CA ASP A 59 -22.92 -13.79 6.68
C ASP A 59 -23.17 -14.40 8.06
N ALA A 60 -22.77 -15.66 8.26
CA ALA A 60 -22.92 -16.30 9.55
C ALA A 60 -22.16 -15.57 10.67
N ASN A 61 -20.97 -15.04 10.36
CA ASN A 61 -20.19 -14.24 11.30
C ASN A 61 -20.87 -12.90 11.62
N ALA A 62 -21.52 -12.29 10.62
CA ALA A 62 -22.33 -11.10 10.83
C ALA A 62 -23.50 -11.37 11.78
N MET A 63 -24.21 -12.50 11.61
CA MET A 63 -25.28 -12.93 12.51
C MET A 63 -24.78 -13.20 13.94
N PHE A 64 -23.64 -13.87 14.13
CA PHE A 64 -23.07 -14.09 15.47
C PHE A 64 -22.70 -12.79 16.17
N ALA A 65 -22.13 -11.84 15.44
CA ALA A 65 -21.82 -10.53 15.99
C ALA A 65 -23.08 -9.73 16.33
N ALA A 66 -24.17 -9.92 15.58
CA ALA A 66 -25.47 -9.34 15.88
C ALA A 66 -26.09 -9.92 17.15
N VAL A 67 -26.01 -11.25 17.33
CA VAL A 67 -26.41 -11.93 18.58
C VAL A 67 -25.59 -11.41 19.76
N LYS A 68 -24.27 -11.28 19.60
CA LYS A 68 -23.41 -10.71 20.65
C LYS A 68 -23.80 -9.27 20.99
N LEU A 69 -24.04 -8.44 19.97
CA LEU A 69 -24.45 -7.05 20.18
C LEU A 69 -25.81 -6.96 20.87
N TYR A 70 -26.75 -7.83 20.52
CA TYR A 70 -28.04 -7.94 21.21
C TYR A 70 -27.86 -8.29 22.69
N ASP A 71 -27.03 -9.29 23.02
CA ASP A 71 -26.77 -9.73 24.38
C ASP A 71 -26.05 -8.64 25.23
N GLU A 72 -25.28 -7.76 24.58
CA GLU A 72 -24.65 -6.58 25.20
C GLU A 72 -25.66 -5.44 25.41
N LEU A 73 -26.40 -5.07 24.37
CA LEU A 73 -27.32 -3.94 24.37
C LEU A 73 -28.57 -4.18 25.20
N SER A 74 -29.10 -5.41 25.22
CA SER A 74 -30.25 -5.80 26.05
C SER A 74 -30.00 -5.62 27.55
N LYS A 75 -28.74 -5.57 27.99
CA LYS A 75 -28.36 -5.33 29.38
C LYS A 75 -28.11 -3.85 29.70
N SER A 76 -27.75 -3.05 28.69
CA SER A 76 -27.30 -1.67 28.87
C SER A 76 -28.30 -0.61 28.42
N LEU A 77 -29.22 -0.94 27.53
CA LEU A 77 -30.23 0.00 27.03
C LEU A 77 -31.45 0.04 27.96
N ASP A 78 -31.95 1.24 28.20
CA ASP A 78 -33.21 1.49 28.92
C ASP A 78 -34.47 1.24 28.05
N GLY A 79 -34.30 0.67 26.83
CA GLY A 79 -35.37 0.51 25.84
C GLY A 79 -35.41 -0.89 25.22
N PRO A 80 -36.54 -1.26 24.58
CA PRO A 80 -36.69 -2.57 23.96
C PRO A 80 -35.75 -2.71 22.75
N CYS A 81 -35.08 -3.85 22.68
CA CYS A 81 -34.18 -4.21 21.60
C CYS A 81 -34.65 -5.52 20.95
N GLU A 82 -34.62 -5.57 19.63
CA GLU A 82 -34.97 -6.76 18.84
C GLU A 82 -33.87 -7.06 17.80
N LEU A 83 -33.69 -8.33 17.44
CA LEU A 83 -32.74 -8.76 16.42
C LEU A 83 -33.51 -9.37 15.24
N ALA A 84 -33.23 -8.87 14.04
CA ALA A 84 -33.77 -9.43 12.81
C ALA A 84 -32.67 -9.64 11.76
N THR A 85 -32.79 -10.71 10.98
CA THR A 85 -32.03 -10.91 9.75
C THR A 85 -32.97 -10.92 8.56
N VAL A 86 -32.64 -10.12 7.56
CA VAL A 86 -33.38 -10.00 6.30
C VAL A 86 -32.47 -10.43 5.16
N ALA A 87 -33.05 -11.03 4.12
CA ALA A 87 -32.33 -11.45 2.94
C ALA A 87 -32.94 -10.96 1.62
N GLY A 88 -32.05 -10.71 0.66
CA GLY A 88 -32.38 -10.42 -0.72
C GLY A 88 -32.74 -11.69 -1.51
N LYS A 89 -32.60 -11.62 -2.84
CA LYS A 89 -32.71 -12.77 -3.74
C LYS A 89 -31.38 -13.04 -4.44
N PRO A 90 -31.09 -14.31 -4.78
CA PRO A 90 -29.94 -14.66 -5.59
C PRO A 90 -29.96 -13.93 -6.94
N GLY A 91 -28.83 -13.34 -7.33
CA GLY A 91 -28.68 -12.61 -8.59
C GLY A 91 -28.96 -11.10 -8.49
N GLY A 92 -29.37 -10.60 -7.31
CA GLY A 92 -29.49 -9.17 -7.03
C GLY A 92 -30.52 -8.43 -7.91
N GLY A 93 -30.32 -7.12 -8.03
CA GLY A 93 -31.18 -6.26 -8.84
C GLY A 93 -32.56 -5.98 -8.21
N LEU A 94 -33.49 -5.51 -9.06
CA LEU A 94 -34.78 -4.96 -8.61
C LEU A 94 -35.64 -5.94 -7.80
N ASP A 95 -35.62 -7.23 -8.14
CA ASP A 95 -36.43 -8.22 -7.43
C ASP A 95 -35.83 -8.60 -6.06
N SER A 96 -34.51 -8.48 -5.92
CA SER A 96 -33.83 -8.59 -4.62
C SER A 96 -34.18 -7.38 -3.75
N ASP A 97 -34.02 -6.16 -4.29
CA ASP A 97 -34.37 -4.91 -3.62
C ASP A 97 -35.84 -4.89 -3.15
N ARG A 98 -36.76 -5.41 -3.97
CA ARG A 98 -38.18 -5.54 -3.61
C ARG A 98 -38.42 -6.55 -2.49
N LYS A 99 -37.78 -7.71 -2.53
CA LYS A 99 -37.90 -8.72 -1.46
C LYS A 99 -37.37 -8.14 -0.16
N LEU A 100 -36.17 -7.55 -0.19
CA LEU A 100 -35.55 -6.93 0.98
C LEU A 100 -36.44 -5.83 1.59
N ALA A 101 -37.01 -4.97 0.74
CA ALA A 101 -37.96 -3.95 1.19
C ALA A 101 -39.18 -4.55 1.89
N GLN A 102 -39.76 -5.62 1.34
CA GLN A 102 -40.91 -6.32 1.94
C GLN A 102 -40.55 -6.96 3.28
N GLU A 103 -39.40 -7.64 3.37
CA GLU A 103 -38.96 -8.27 4.61
C GLU A 103 -38.70 -7.26 5.73
N ILE A 104 -38.13 -6.10 5.41
CA ILE A 104 -37.97 -5.01 6.39
C ILE A 104 -39.33 -4.48 6.82
N ASP A 105 -40.28 -4.32 5.89
CA ASP A 105 -41.64 -3.87 6.22
C ASP A 105 -42.36 -4.89 7.12
N GLU A 106 -42.17 -6.20 6.91
CA GLU A 106 -42.66 -7.26 7.78
C GLU A 106 -42.05 -7.19 9.18
N VAL A 107 -40.72 -7.04 9.28
CA VAL A 107 -40.02 -6.88 10.58
C VAL A 107 -40.54 -5.66 11.34
N LEU A 108 -40.72 -4.53 10.66
CA LEU A 108 -41.21 -3.29 11.29
C LEU A 108 -42.69 -3.34 11.67
N SER A 109 -43.46 -4.23 11.03
CA SER A 109 -44.86 -4.47 11.40
C SER A 109 -44.99 -5.24 12.72
N GLU A 110 -44.07 -6.18 12.98
CA GLU A 110 -44.00 -6.93 14.24
C GLU A 110 -43.31 -6.12 15.35
N PHE A 111 -42.22 -5.42 15.00
CA PHE A 111 -41.46 -4.59 15.92
C PHE A 111 -41.25 -3.17 15.35
N PRO A 112 -42.12 -2.20 15.71
CA PRO A 112 -42.02 -0.82 15.22
C PRO A 112 -40.84 -0.10 15.89
N ALA A 113 -39.67 -0.25 15.29
CA ALA A 113 -38.41 0.33 15.77
C ALA A 113 -38.30 1.82 15.45
N ASP A 114 -37.75 2.60 16.38
CA ASP A 114 -37.47 4.03 16.18
C ASP A 114 -36.11 4.23 15.49
N GLN A 115 -35.18 3.30 15.73
CA GLN A 115 -33.82 3.34 15.23
C GLN A 115 -33.28 1.94 14.94
N CYS A 116 -32.36 1.83 13.99
CA CYS A 116 -31.64 0.57 13.75
C CYS A 116 -30.12 0.70 13.79
N ILE A 117 -29.49 -0.44 14.10
CA ILE A 117 -28.07 -0.70 13.94
C ILE A 117 -27.92 -1.78 12.88
N VAL A 118 -27.31 -1.43 11.76
CA VAL A 118 -27.11 -2.38 10.65
C VAL A 118 -25.77 -3.06 10.79
N ILE A 119 -25.77 -4.39 10.65
CA ILE A 119 -24.59 -5.25 10.70
C ILE A 119 -24.45 -5.97 9.36
N THR A 120 -23.26 -5.89 8.78
CA THR A 120 -22.90 -6.53 7.51
C THR A 120 -21.42 -6.91 7.55
N ASP A 121 -21.07 -7.96 6.82
CA ASP A 121 -19.72 -8.44 6.55
C ASP A 121 -18.98 -7.60 5.48
N GLY A 122 -19.72 -6.79 4.71
CA GLY A 122 -19.22 -6.03 3.57
C GLY A 122 -19.73 -4.58 3.48
N PRO A 123 -19.37 -3.85 2.41
CA PRO A 123 -20.02 -2.59 2.09
C PRO A 123 -21.41 -2.84 1.49
N LEU A 124 -22.46 -2.35 2.16
CA LEU A 124 -23.82 -2.33 1.59
C LEU A 124 -23.84 -1.59 0.26
N THR A 125 -24.63 -2.10 -0.67
CA THR A 125 -24.93 -1.37 -1.92
C THR A 125 -25.74 -0.10 -1.63
N ASP A 126 -25.63 0.90 -2.51
CA ASP A 126 -26.35 2.18 -2.36
C ASP A 126 -27.88 1.97 -2.35
N SER A 127 -28.38 0.99 -3.10
CA SER A 127 -29.81 0.63 -3.12
C SER A 127 -30.28 0.11 -1.78
N VAL A 128 -29.56 -0.86 -1.19
CA VAL A 128 -29.87 -1.44 0.12
C VAL A 128 -29.83 -0.38 1.22
N ASN A 129 -28.81 0.47 1.22
CA ASN A 129 -28.70 1.55 2.19
C ASN A 129 -29.88 2.54 2.09
N ALA A 130 -30.31 2.88 0.86
CA ALA A 130 -31.47 3.73 0.64
C ALA A 130 -32.78 3.08 1.11
N ILE A 131 -32.96 1.77 0.86
CA ILE A 131 -34.15 1.01 1.28
C ILE A 131 -34.29 0.98 2.81
N ILE A 132 -33.19 0.73 3.52
CA ILE A 132 -33.17 0.71 4.99
C ILE A 132 -33.44 2.11 5.54
N THR A 133 -32.71 3.11 5.04
CA THR A 133 -32.81 4.50 5.51
C THR A 133 -34.20 5.11 5.25
N SER A 134 -34.90 4.67 4.20
CA SER A 134 -36.26 5.16 3.90
C SER A 134 -37.32 4.65 4.87
N ARG A 135 -37.05 3.57 5.61
CA ARG A 135 -38.01 2.88 6.49
C ARG A 135 -37.76 3.14 7.96
N VAL A 136 -36.49 3.16 8.36
CA VAL A 136 -36.09 3.35 9.75
C VAL A 136 -34.82 4.19 9.84
N LYS A 137 -34.72 4.97 10.91
CA LYS A 137 -33.56 5.82 11.16
C LYS A 137 -32.35 4.97 11.53
N VAL A 138 -31.31 4.98 10.68
CA VAL A 138 -30.06 4.29 10.97
C VAL A 138 -29.24 5.11 11.98
N LEU A 139 -29.07 4.58 13.20
CA LEU A 139 -28.26 5.23 14.25
C LEU A 139 -26.77 4.96 14.06
N SER A 140 -26.43 3.74 13.66
CA SER A 140 -25.05 3.29 13.48
C SER A 140 -24.97 2.15 12.48
N VAL A 141 -23.92 2.13 11.67
CA VAL A 141 -23.61 1.02 10.77
C VAL A 141 -22.33 0.37 11.28
N ARG A 142 -22.40 -0.89 11.70
CA ARG A 142 -21.26 -1.64 12.22
C ARG A 142 -20.80 -2.66 11.18
N LYS A 143 -19.71 -2.32 10.49
CA LYS A 143 -19.06 -3.21 9.54
C LYS A 143 -18.17 -4.21 10.26
N LEU A 144 -18.37 -5.49 9.98
CA LEU A 144 -17.51 -6.55 10.49
C LEU A 144 -16.57 -6.97 9.38
N VAL A 145 -15.30 -6.61 9.51
CA VAL A 145 -14.27 -7.17 8.64
C VAL A 145 -13.95 -8.57 9.16
N VAL A 146 -14.66 -9.57 8.66
CA VAL A 146 -14.26 -10.97 8.84
C VAL A 146 -12.92 -11.12 8.13
N LYS A 147 -11.84 -11.39 8.86
CA LYS A 147 -10.56 -11.78 8.27
C LYS A 147 -10.68 -13.19 7.70
N GLN A 148 -11.41 -13.33 6.60
CA GLN A 148 -11.27 -14.46 5.70
C GLN A 148 -9.85 -14.38 5.13
N SER A 149 -9.13 -15.50 5.07
CA SER A 149 -7.82 -15.56 4.43
C SER A 149 -7.92 -16.13 3.00
N PRO A 150 -8.54 -15.47 2.01
CA PRO A 150 -8.44 -15.93 0.63
C PRO A 150 -7.17 -15.36 0.00
N SER A 151 -6.00 -15.60 0.61
CA SER A 151 -4.75 -15.00 0.13
C SER A 151 -3.90 -15.93 -0.72
N ILE A 152 -4.21 -17.23 -0.77
CA ILE A 152 -3.38 -18.17 -1.53
C ILE A 152 -4.05 -18.51 -2.86
N GLU A 153 -5.29 -18.98 -2.87
CA GLU A 153 -5.95 -19.48 -4.08
C GLU A 153 -6.24 -18.37 -5.12
N THR A 154 -6.80 -17.25 -4.68
CA THR A 154 -7.04 -16.06 -5.52
C THR A 154 -5.74 -15.48 -6.06
N THR A 155 -4.67 -15.50 -5.27
CA THR A 155 -3.34 -15.04 -5.73
C THR A 155 -2.79 -15.93 -6.84
N TRP A 156 -2.96 -17.26 -6.74
CA TRP A 156 -2.53 -18.19 -7.79
C TRP A 156 -3.34 -18.02 -9.08
N ILE A 157 -4.66 -17.83 -8.97
CA ILE A 157 -5.53 -17.60 -10.15
C ILE A 157 -5.19 -16.27 -10.83
N LEU A 158 -5.00 -15.20 -10.06
CA LEU A 158 -4.60 -13.89 -10.58
C LEU A 158 -3.20 -13.93 -11.19
N LEU A 159 -2.23 -14.54 -10.52
CA LEU A 159 -0.87 -14.70 -11.04
C LEU A 159 -0.88 -15.49 -12.34
N GLY A 160 -1.65 -16.58 -12.42
CA GLY A 160 -1.83 -17.37 -13.64
C GLY A 160 -2.47 -16.55 -14.77
N LYS A 161 -3.48 -15.73 -14.47
CA LYS A 161 -4.11 -14.83 -15.45
C LYS A 161 -3.14 -13.78 -15.97
N TYR A 162 -2.39 -13.12 -15.10
CA TYR A 162 -1.38 -12.13 -15.49
C TYR A 162 -0.25 -12.74 -16.30
N LEU A 163 0.23 -13.93 -15.93
CA LEU A 163 1.22 -14.65 -16.69
C LEU A 163 0.68 -15.01 -18.08
N ARG A 164 -0.57 -15.48 -18.17
CA ARG A 164 -1.22 -15.79 -19.45
C ARG A 164 -1.35 -14.55 -20.34
N THR A 165 -1.80 -13.43 -19.79
CA THR A 165 -1.87 -12.14 -20.50
C THR A 165 -0.48 -11.70 -20.98
N ALA A 166 0.54 -11.78 -20.12
CA ALA A 166 1.90 -11.39 -20.48
C ALA A 166 2.51 -12.27 -21.60
N LEU A 167 2.19 -13.55 -21.65
CA LEU A 167 2.73 -14.49 -22.64
C LEU A 167 1.94 -14.49 -23.96
N PHE A 168 0.62 -14.42 -23.90
CA PHE A 168 -0.26 -14.72 -25.05
C PHE A 168 -1.00 -13.51 -25.65
N GLU A 169 -1.10 -12.37 -24.96
CA GLU A 169 -1.71 -11.18 -25.54
C GLU A 169 -0.69 -10.41 -26.40
N PHE A 170 -1.05 -10.18 -27.68
CA PHE A 170 -0.14 -9.74 -28.74
C PHE A 170 0.56 -8.39 -28.46
N GLU A 171 -0.12 -7.46 -27.78
CA GLU A 171 0.44 -6.15 -27.44
C GLU A 171 1.46 -6.21 -26.30
N TYR A 172 1.22 -7.05 -25.28
CA TYR A 172 2.08 -7.16 -24.10
C TYR A 172 3.22 -8.17 -24.30
N SER A 173 2.96 -9.27 -24.99
CA SER A 173 3.93 -10.33 -25.29
C SER A 173 5.13 -9.82 -26.11
N ARG A 174 4.91 -8.86 -27.04
CA ARG A 174 6.00 -8.27 -27.82
C ARG A 174 7.03 -7.54 -26.95
N VAL A 175 6.59 -6.83 -25.91
CA VAL A 175 7.47 -6.05 -25.03
C VAL A 175 8.07 -6.93 -23.94
N ILE A 176 7.28 -7.84 -23.36
CA ILE A 176 7.68 -8.68 -22.23
C ILE A 176 8.53 -9.88 -22.67
N LEU A 177 8.20 -10.51 -23.80
CA LEU A 177 8.94 -11.67 -24.33
C LEU A 177 9.72 -11.34 -25.59
N GLY A 178 9.16 -10.54 -26.49
CA GLY A 178 9.78 -10.26 -27.78
C GLY A 178 11.11 -9.52 -27.67
N ILE A 179 11.15 -8.42 -26.90
CA ILE A 179 12.39 -7.63 -26.71
C ILE A 179 13.45 -8.45 -25.96
N PRO A 180 13.16 -9.06 -24.79
CA PRO A 180 14.16 -9.87 -24.09
C PRO A 180 14.58 -11.12 -24.87
N GLY A 181 13.66 -11.75 -25.60
CA GLY A 181 13.94 -12.91 -26.44
C GLY A 181 14.84 -12.57 -27.64
N ALA A 182 14.55 -11.48 -28.36
CA ALA A 182 15.43 -11.01 -29.43
C ALA A 182 16.81 -10.61 -28.91
N LEU A 183 16.86 -9.94 -27.75
CA LEU A 183 18.12 -9.60 -27.09
C LEU A 183 18.91 -10.85 -26.68
N ALA A 184 18.24 -11.87 -26.14
CA ALA A 184 18.87 -13.14 -25.77
C ALA A 184 19.42 -13.89 -27.00
N ILE A 185 18.70 -13.88 -28.13
CA ILE A 185 19.19 -14.45 -29.39
C ILE A 185 20.44 -13.72 -29.88
N ILE A 186 20.42 -12.38 -29.86
CA ILE A 186 21.57 -11.55 -30.25
C ILE A 186 22.76 -11.84 -29.34
N ILE A 187 22.58 -11.81 -28.02
CA ILE A 187 23.64 -12.12 -27.04
C ILE A 187 24.17 -13.54 -27.27
N GLY A 188 23.31 -14.52 -27.49
CA GLY A 188 23.70 -15.91 -27.77
C GLY A 188 24.55 -16.04 -29.03
N LEU A 189 24.17 -15.35 -30.12
CA LEU A 189 24.97 -15.31 -31.35
C LEU A 189 26.32 -14.64 -31.14
N LEU A 190 26.36 -13.52 -30.41
CA LEU A 190 27.60 -12.80 -30.08
C LEU A 190 28.56 -13.64 -29.23
N LEU A 191 28.05 -14.42 -28.28
CA LEU A 191 28.84 -15.38 -27.49
C LEU A 191 29.36 -16.53 -28.36
N GLN A 192 28.53 -17.07 -29.27
CA GLN A 192 28.91 -18.18 -30.16
C GLN A 192 30.07 -17.82 -31.10
N TYR A 193 30.10 -16.59 -31.61
CA TYR A 193 31.20 -16.09 -32.45
C TYR A 193 32.36 -15.49 -31.64
N ASN A 194 32.32 -15.58 -30.30
CA ASN A 194 33.34 -15.06 -29.39
C ASN A 194 33.58 -13.54 -29.51
N LEU A 195 32.59 -12.80 -30.01
CA LEU A 195 32.61 -11.33 -30.09
C LEU A 195 32.28 -10.68 -28.74
N LEU A 196 31.70 -11.45 -27.82
CA LEU A 196 31.31 -11.00 -26.49
C LEU A 196 31.79 -12.03 -25.45
N SER A 197 32.47 -11.55 -24.40
CA SER A 197 32.93 -12.41 -23.30
C SER A 197 31.93 -12.39 -22.14
N PRO A 198 31.61 -13.53 -21.49
CA PRO A 198 30.67 -13.58 -20.36
C PRO A 198 30.93 -12.59 -19.21
N PRO A 199 32.19 -12.29 -18.81
CA PRO A 199 32.48 -11.28 -17.79
C PRO A 199 32.06 -9.87 -18.21
N ILE A 200 32.18 -9.52 -19.50
CA ILE A 200 31.78 -8.20 -20.02
C ILE A 200 30.26 -8.04 -19.91
N LEU A 201 29.50 -9.10 -20.16
CA LEU A 201 28.05 -9.10 -20.01
C LEU A 201 27.64 -8.88 -18.55
N LEU A 202 28.32 -9.53 -17.60
CA LEU A 202 28.12 -9.36 -16.16
C LEU A 202 28.43 -7.94 -15.69
N VAL A 203 29.53 -7.35 -16.18
CA VAL A 203 29.89 -5.96 -15.88
C VAL A 203 28.86 -4.99 -16.46
N LEU A 204 28.41 -5.20 -17.70
CA LEU A 204 27.40 -4.36 -18.33
C LEU A 204 26.06 -4.44 -17.58
N PHE A 205 25.63 -5.65 -17.23
CA PHE A 205 24.40 -5.87 -16.48
C PHE A 205 24.48 -5.26 -15.07
N GLY A 206 25.61 -5.47 -14.39
CA GLY A 206 25.90 -4.86 -13.08
C GLY A 206 25.94 -3.34 -13.15
N ALA A 207 26.50 -2.74 -14.21
CA ALA A 207 26.51 -1.30 -14.40
C ALA A 207 25.10 -0.73 -14.58
N VAL A 208 24.25 -1.38 -15.38
CA VAL A 208 22.85 -0.96 -15.55
C VAL A 208 22.08 -1.03 -14.23
N LEU A 209 22.24 -2.13 -13.48
CA LEU A 209 21.62 -2.29 -12.17
C LEU A 209 22.14 -1.28 -11.16
N ALA A 210 23.44 -0.97 -11.16
CA ALA A 210 24.01 0.05 -10.28
C ALA A 210 23.46 1.44 -10.61
N VAL A 211 23.40 1.82 -11.90
CA VAL A 211 22.85 3.11 -12.33
C VAL A 211 21.40 3.26 -11.89
N ARG A 212 20.57 2.25 -12.10
CA ARG A 212 19.15 2.25 -11.69
C ARG A 212 18.96 2.14 -10.17
N GLY A 213 19.71 1.25 -9.52
CA GLY A 213 19.58 0.94 -8.09
C GLY A 213 20.04 2.07 -7.19
N PHE A 214 21.07 2.81 -7.59
CA PHE A 214 21.53 4.01 -6.88
C PHE A 214 20.86 5.30 -7.39
N GLY A 215 19.92 5.20 -8.35
CA GLY A 215 19.24 6.37 -8.92
C GLY A 215 20.21 7.38 -9.55
N ILE A 216 21.37 6.92 -10.05
CA ILE A 216 22.42 7.76 -10.61
C ILE A 216 21.89 8.54 -11.81
N ASP A 217 20.96 7.94 -12.56
CA ASP A 217 20.23 8.60 -13.64
C ASP A 217 19.52 9.88 -13.15
N THR A 218 18.77 9.80 -12.06
CA THR A 218 18.07 10.96 -11.48
C THR A 218 19.04 11.96 -10.83
N ALA A 219 20.11 11.48 -10.20
CA ALA A 219 21.15 12.32 -9.60
C ALA A 219 21.91 13.14 -10.66
N VAL A 220 22.28 12.52 -11.77
CA VAL A 220 22.96 13.18 -12.89
C VAL A 220 22.05 14.19 -13.57
N VAL A 221 20.79 13.83 -13.86
CA VAL A 221 19.83 14.75 -14.49
C VAL A 221 19.53 15.95 -13.59
N SER A 222 19.37 15.74 -12.28
CA SER A 222 19.12 16.84 -11.33
C SER A 222 20.35 17.73 -11.14
N PHE A 223 21.57 17.16 -11.15
CA PHE A 223 22.81 17.92 -11.14
C PHE A 223 22.97 18.77 -12.40
N PHE A 224 22.80 18.20 -13.59
CA PHE A 224 22.87 18.93 -14.85
C PHE A 224 21.82 20.05 -14.92
N ARG A 225 20.58 19.79 -14.49
CA ARG A 225 19.53 20.82 -14.44
C ARG A 225 19.89 21.93 -13.45
N ARG A 226 20.52 21.61 -12.32
CA ARG A 226 20.98 22.59 -11.33
C ARG A 226 22.12 23.45 -11.88
N VAL A 227 23.05 22.86 -12.62
CA VAL A 227 24.14 23.59 -13.29
C VAL A 227 23.62 24.48 -14.42
N TRP A 228 22.69 23.99 -15.24
CA TRP A 228 22.16 24.73 -16.38
C TRP A 228 21.22 25.88 -15.98
N THR A 229 20.68 25.87 -14.76
CA THR A 229 19.84 26.96 -14.21
C THR A 229 20.62 28.02 -13.44
N ILE A 230 21.95 27.88 -13.27
CA ILE A 230 22.84 28.89 -12.67
C ILE A 230 22.68 30.30 -13.30
N PRO A 231 22.61 30.48 -14.64
CA PRO A 231 22.48 31.81 -15.24
C PRO A 231 21.14 32.50 -14.94
N TYR A 232 20.11 31.79 -14.49
CA TYR A 232 18.78 32.33 -14.18
C TYR A 232 18.57 32.61 -12.67
N ARG A 233 19.60 32.45 -11.84
CA ARG A 233 19.53 32.70 -10.38
C ARG A 233 19.82 34.17 -10.05
N PRO A 234 19.31 34.70 -8.91
CA PRO A 234 19.60 36.07 -8.46
C PRO A 234 21.12 36.32 -8.35
N ALA A 235 21.57 37.54 -8.67
CA ALA A 235 22.99 37.90 -8.73
C ALA A 235 23.80 37.52 -7.46
N LEU A 236 23.20 37.63 -6.27
CA LEU A 236 23.84 37.24 -5.00
C LEU A 236 24.14 35.73 -4.91
N THR A 237 23.33 34.89 -5.55
CA THR A 237 23.54 33.43 -5.57
C THR A 237 24.62 33.06 -6.57
N GLN A 238 24.69 33.76 -7.71
CA GLN A 238 25.75 33.59 -8.70
C GLN A 238 27.12 33.95 -8.13
N LEU A 239 27.19 35.06 -7.39
CA LEU A 239 28.42 35.46 -6.70
C LEU A 239 28.90 34.39 -5.69
N ARG A 240 27.98 33.83 -4.89
CA ARG A 240 28.32 32.76 -3.93
C ARG A 240 28.86 31.50 -4.61
N ILE A 241 28.23 31.09 -5.72
CA ILE A 241 28.68 29.92 -6.49
C ILE A 241 30.05 30.18 -7.13
N TYR A 242 30.25 31.36 -7.71
CA TYR A 242 31.53 31.75 -8.30
C TYR A 242 32.64 31.79 -7.25
N VAL A 243 32.41 32.46 -6.12
CA VAL A 243 33.38 32.53 -5.01
C VAL A 243 33.69 31.14 -4.47
N GLY A 244 32.68 30.27 -4.31
CA GLY A 244 32.88 28.89 -3.88
C GLY A 244 33.64 28.02 -4.87
N PHE A 245 33.42 28.23 -6.18
CA PHE A 245 34.16 27.51 -7.21
C PHE A 245 35.62 27.98 -7.30
N SER A 246 35.83 29.30 -7.29
CA SER A 246 37.16 29.89 -7.30
C SER A 246 37.96 29.51 -6.05
N SER A 247 37.34 29.46 -4.87
CA SER A 247 38.02 29.02 -3.64
C SER A 247 38.37 27.53 -3.68
N ALA A 248 37.49 26.67 -4.20
CA ALA A 248 37.79 25.25 -4.39
C ALA A 248 38.95 25.03 -5.37
N LEU A 249 38.98 25.79 -6.47
CA LEU A 249 40.06 25.72 -7.45
C LEU A 249 41.39 26.17 -6.86
N LEU A 250 41.39 27.27 -6.10
CA LEU A 250 42.57 27.76 -5.39
C LEU A 250 43.05 26.75 -4.33
N MET A 251 42.13 26.06 -3.64
CA MET A 251 42.49 25.02 -2.67
C MET A 251 43.20 23.84 -3.34
N VAL A 252 42.71 23.39 -4.50
CA VAL A 252 43.36 22.32 -5.28
C VAL A 252 44.73 22.77 -5.79
N ALA A 253 44.84 24.00 -6.30
CA ALA A 253 46.11 24.57 -6.74
C ALA A 253 47.13 24.67 -5.60
N ALA A 254 46.71 25.12 -4.42
CA ALA A 254 47.55 25.21 -3.23
C ALA A 254 48.04 23.83 -2.77
N ILE A 255 47.17 22.82 -2.74
CA ILE A 255 47.57 21.44 -2.41
C ILE A 255 48.59 20.92 -3.42
N PHE A 256 48.37 21.16 -4.71
CA PHE A 256 49.30 20.75 -5.76
C PHE A 256 50.66 21.45 -5.62
N ALA A 257 50.67 22.76 -5.40
CA ALA A 257 51.88 23.55 -5.18
C ALA A 257 52.64 23.10 -3.92
N GLY A 258 51.93 22.85 -2.82
CA GLY A 258 52.49 22.31 -1.58
C GLY A 258 53.13 20.93 -1.76
N ILE A 259 52.49 20.01 -2.48
CA ILE A 259 53.07 18.68 -2.78
C ILE A 259 54.35 18.84 -3.61
N ASN A 260 54.35 19.71 -4.62
CA ASN A 260 55.54 19.98 -5.43
C ASN A 260 56.65 20.67 -4.62
N GLY A 261 56.30 21.51 -3.65
CA GLY A 261 57.25 22.11 -2.71
C GLY A 261 57.92 21.08 -1.81
N ILE A 262 57.14 20.12 -1.28
CA ILE A 262 57.68 18.98 -0.51
C ILE A 262 58.66 18.19 -1.38
N THR A 263 58.30 17.83 -2.61
CA THR A 263 59.16 17.00 -3.48
C THR A 263 60.44 17.75 -3.88
N ALA A 264 60.38 19.06 -4.11
CA ALA A 264 61.55 19.90 -4.33
C ALA A 264 62.46 20.00 -3.09
N PHE A 265 61.88 20.19 -1.90
CA PHE A 265 62.62 20.25 -0.64
C PHE A 265 63.31 18.93 -0.30
N VAL A 266 62.62 17.80 -0.52
CA VAL A 266 63.17 16.45 -0.31
C VAL A 266 64.31 16.19 -1.29
N SER A 267 64.15 16.50 -2.58
CA SER A 267 65.20 16.25 -3.57
C SER A 267 66.45 17.10 -3.35
N ALA A 268 66.32 18.32 -2.83
CA ALA A 268 67.46 19.20 -2.52
C ALA A 268 68.21 18.83 -1.22
N ASN A 269 67.50 18.43 -0.17
CA ASN A 269 68.10 18.19 1.16
C ASN A 269 68.34 16.70 1.46
N PHE A 270 67.64 15.79 0.78
CA PHE A 270 67.68 14.34 1.02
C PHE A 270 67.70 13.54 -0.31
N PRO A 271 68.83 13.55 -1.05
CA PRO A 271 68.93 12.90 -2.36
C PRO A 271 68.74 11.38 -2.35
N ASN A 272 68.82 10.71 -1.19
CA ASN A 272 68.65 9.26 -1.01
C ASN A 272 67.41 8.88 -0.17
N ALA A 273 66.35 9.69 -0.18
CA ALA A 273 65.15 9.41 0.59
C ALA A 273 64.42 8.12 0.09
N PRO A 274 64.04 7.19 0.98
CA PRO A 274 63.28 5.99 0.58
C PRO A 274 61.83 6.32 0.22
N PRO A 275 61.15 5.51 -0.62
CA PRO A 275 59.73 5.66 -0.91
C PRO A 275 58.89 5.65 0.38
N PHE A 276 57.82 6.46 0.41
CA PHE A 276 56.92 6.62 1.57
C PHE A 276 56.44 5.30 2.21
N PRO A 277 56.15 4.22 1.46
CA PRO A 277 55.73 2.94 2.04
C PRO A 277 56.85 2.11 2.71
N GLU A 278 58.13 2.40 2.43
CA GLU A 278 59.24 1.52 2.81
C GLU A 278 59.84 1.86 4.18
N ASP A 279 59.88 3.14 4.57
CA ASP A 279 60.30 3.59 5.91
C ASP A 279 59.45 4.76 6.41
N PRO A 280 58.29 4.49 7.03
CA PRO A 280 57.42 5.53 7.59
C PRO A 280 58.09 6.33 8.73
N ALA A 281 59.05 5.75 9.45
CA ALA A 281 59.70 6.40 10.59
C ALA A 281 60.61 7.56 10.13
N PHE A 282 61.28 7.39 8.98
CA PHE A 282 62.07 8.44 8.35
C PHE A 282 61.26 9.72 8.05
N TRP A 283 60.04 9.54 7.55
CA TRP A 283 59.11 10.61 7.18
C TRP A 283 58.47 11.27 8.40
N ILE A 284 58.06 10.49 9.41
CA ILE A 284 57.41 11.00 10.62
C ILE A 284 58.37 11.87 11.44
N GLN A 285 59.63 11.47 11.59
CA GLN A 285 60.64 12.25 12.31
C GLN A 285 60.92 13.61 11.66
N ARG A 286 60.64 13.75 10.36
CA ARG A 286 60.87 14.95 9.56
C ARG A 286 59.58 15.67 9.17
N ALA A 287 58.46 15.30 9.79
CA ALA A 287 57.16 15.89 9.51
C ALA A 287 57.14 17.42 9.73
N GLY A 288 57.88 17.93 10.72
CA GLY A 288 57.96 19.38 11.00
C GLY A 288 58.51 20.19 9.83
N PRO A 289 59.75 19.92 9.36
CA PRO A 289 60.32 20.58 8.18
C PRO A 289 59.50 20.39 6.90
N LEU A 290 58.93 19.19 6.68
CA LEU A 290 58.10 18.90 5.51
C LEU A 290 56.78 19.68 5.52
N ALA A 291 56.15 19.81 6.69
CA ALA A 291 54.97 20.66 6.86
C ALA A 291 55.31 22.14 6.65
N GLY A 292 56.49 22.59 7.08
CA GLY A 292 56.99 23.93 6.79
C GLY A 292 57.16 24.19 5.29
N ALA A 293 57.81 23.28 4.57
CA ALA A 293 57.99 23.36 3.11
C ALA A 293 56.65 23.33 2.37
N PHE A 294 55.71 22.48 2.82
CA PHE A 294 54.35 22.44 2.28
C PHE A 294 53.63 23.78 2.41
N LEU A 295 53.65 24.39 3.60
CA LEU A 295 52.94 25.64 3.85
C LEU A 295 53.55 26.82 3.09
N LEU A 296 54.88 26.92 3.03
CA LEU A 296 55.58 27.95 2.27
C LEU A 296 55.24 27.86 0.78
N SER A 297 55.31 26.67 0.20
CA SER A 297 55.01 26.45 -1.22
C SER A 297 53.53 26.42 -1.57
N SER A 298 52.62 26.36 -0.59
CA SER A 298 51.17 26.44 -0.83
C SER A 298 50.64 27.87 -0.81
N VAL A 299 51.43 28.84 -0.30
CA VAL A 299 51.03 30.24 -0.12
C VAL A 299 51.64 31.15 -1.21
N ASP A 300 52.81 30.78 -1.75
CA ASP A 300 53.40 31.39 -2.95
C ASP A 300 52.66 31.00 -4.24
#